data_AF-A0A2T8HN64-F1
#
_entry.id   AF-A0A2T8HN64-F1
#
_cell.length_a   1.000
_cell.length_b   1.000
_cell.length_c   1.000
_cell.angle_alpha   90.00
_cell.angle_beta   90.00
_cell.angle_gamma   90.00
#
_symmetry.space_group_name_H-M   'P 1'
#
loop_
_entity.id
_entity.type
_entity.pdbx_description
1 polymer ?
#
loop_
_entity_poly.entity_id
_entity_poly.type
_entity_poly.pdbx_seq_one_letter_code
_entity_poly.pdbx_strand_id
1 'polypeptide(L)' 'MSYTRTFSHDIDGTSVDFDVTYNTESHFFTVIESGLPEPYLLKFDMGTRTWSIEAEAEPKISAEELAILVQKHFGRSV' A
#
# COMPACT_ATOMS: atom_id res chain seq x y z
N MET A 1 18.03 -2.70 0.31
CA MET A 1 17.68 -1.27 0.52
C MET A 1 16.17 -1.21 0.57
N SER A 2 15.57 -0.89 1.71
CA SER A 2 14.12 -0.69 1.81
C SER A 2 13.80 0.78 1.53
N TYR A 3 12.80 1.04 0.69
CA TYR A 3 12.31 2.39 0.44
C TYR A 3 10.98 2.53 1.16
N THR A 4 10.98 3.30 2.24
CA THR A 4 9.78 3.60 3.01
C THR A 4 9.25 4.98 2.63
N ARG A 5 7.94 5.08 2.41
CA ARG A 5 7.21 6.33 2.24
C ARG A 5 6.01 6.31 3.17
N THR A 6 5.73 7.47 3.73
CA THR A 6 4.58 7.68 4.59
C THR A 6 3.69 8.70 3.92
N PHE A 7 2.37 8.45 3.92
CA PHE A 7 1.38 9.37 3.37
C PHE A 7 0.05 9.20 4.09
N SER A 8 -0.75 10.26 4.08
CA SER A 8 -2.09 10.26 4.67
C SER A 8 -3.12 10.33 3.56
N HIS A 9 -4.23 9.61 3.72
CA HIS A 9 -5.38 9.64 2.80
C HIS A 9 -6.68 9.73 3.58
N ASP A 10 -7.58 10.61 3.13
CA ASP A 10 -8.90 10.79 3.73
C ASP A 10 -9.86 9.71 3.23
N ILE A 11 -10.36 8.89 4.15
CA ILE A 11 -11.32 7.81 3.90
C ILE A 11 -12.56 8.11 4.74
N ASP A 12 -13.69 8.36 4.09
CA ASP A 12 -14.97 8.71 4.74
C ASP A 12 -14.86 9.87 5.75
N GLY A 13 -14.02 10.87 5.44
CA GLY A 13 -13.77 12.03 6.31
C GLY A 13 -12.86 11.77 7.50
N THR A 14 -12.22 10.60 7.55
CA THR A 14 -11.16 10.26 8.51
C THR A 14 -9.81 10.19 7.79
N SER A 15 -8.86 11.01 8.21
CA SER A 15 -7.48 10.92 7.74
C SER A 15 -6.84 9.65 8.30
N VAL A 16 -6.40 8.77 7.41
CA VAL A 16 -5.70 7.53 7.74
C VAL A 16 -4.28 7.62 7.23
N ASP A 17 -3.32 7.36 8.12
CA ASP A 17 -1.90 7.33 7.78
C ASP A 17 -1.50 5.93 7.30
N PHE A 18 -0.66 5.91 6.27
CA PHE A 18 -0.11 4.72 5.65
C PHE A 18 1.41 4.80 5.63
N ASP A 19 2.07 3.83 6.26
CA ASP A 19 3.51 3.62 6.14
C ASP A 19 3.76 2.45 5.20
N VAL A 20 4.29 2.76 4.01
CA VAL A 20 4.51 1.78 2.95
C VAL A 20 5.99 1.57 2.77
N THR A 21 6.43 0.31 2.83
CA THR A 21 7.82 -0.10 2.62
C THR A 21 7.92 -1.02 1.41
N TYR A 22 8.67 -0.60 0.40
CA TYR A 22 8.96 -1.41 -0.77
C TYR A 22 10.09 -2.39 -0.48
N ASN A 23 9.82 -3.69 -0.69
CA ASN A 23 10.80 -4.76 -0.61
C ASN A 23 11.38 -5.06 -2.01
N THR A 24 12.67 -4.82 -2.19
CA THR A 24 13.36 -5.02 -3.47
C THR A 24 13.61 -6.48 -3.84
N GLU A 25 13.50 -7.41 -2.90
CA GLU A 25 13.73 -8.85 -3.14
C GLU A 25 12.46 -9.52 -3.66
N SER A 26 11.31 -9.23 -3.05
CA SER A 26 10.02 -9.80 -3.44
C SER A 26 9.21 -8.92 -4.39
N HIS A 27 9.60 -7.65 -4.56
CA HIS A 27 8.82 -6.62 -5.26
C HIS A 27 7.44 -6.35 -4.63
N PHE A 28 7.25 -6.70 -3.36
CA PHE A 28 6.02 -6.43 -2.62
C PHE A 28 6.14 -5.16 -1.80
N PHE A 29 4.99 -4.59 -1.46
CA PHE A 29 4.89 -3.45 -0.57
C PHE A 29 4.30 -3.92 0.76
N THR A 30 5.04 -3.72 1.84
CA THR A 30 4.51 -3.86 3.20
C THR A 30 3.81 -2.56 3.57
N VAL A 31 2.55 -2.64 3.96
CA VAL A 31 1.72 -1.48 4.31
C VAL A 31 1.32 -1.60 5.78
N ILE A 32 1.58 -0.54 6.53
CA ILE A 32 1.08 -0.35 7.89
C ILE A 32 0.02 0.75 7.80
N GLU A 33 -1.19 0.43 8.21
CA GLU A 33 -2.33 1.35 8.15
C GLU A 33 -2.76 1.75 9.56
N SER A 34 -2.95 3.04 9.78
CA SER A 34 -3.42 3.56 11.06
C SER A 34 -4.85 3.09 11.36
N GLY A 35 -4.98 2.27 12.41
CA GLY A 35 -6.23 1.66 12.85
C GLY A 35 -6.33 0.17 12.54
N LEU A 36 -5.36 -0.42 11.82
CA LEU A 36 -5.22 -1.87 11.73
C LEU A 36 -4.13 -2.37 12.70
N PRO A 37 -4.35 -3.53 13.34
CA PRO A 37 -3.41 -4.06 14.33
C PRO A 37 -2.14 -4.63 13.69
N GLU A 38 -2.25 -5.16 12.47
CA GLU A 38 -1.17 -5.89 11.79
C GLU A 38 -0.87 -5.26 10.42
N PRO A 39 0.40 -5.26 9.99
CA PRO A 39 0.78 -4.88 8.64
C PRO A 39 0.25 -5.89 7.61
N TYR A 40 0.08 -5.42 6.38
CA TYR A 40 -0.35 -6.26 5.27
C TYR A 40 0.51 -6.06 4.03
N LEU A 41 0.36 -6.95 3.04
CA LEU A 41 1.12 -6.91 1.81
C LEU A 41 0.26 -6.47 0.64
N LEU A 42 0.73 -5.47 -0.10
CA LEU A 42 0.23 -5.12 -1.41
C LEU A 42 1.15 -5.76 -2.47
N LYS A 43 0.55 -6.56 -3.35
CA LYS A 43 1.24 -7.37 -4.38
C LYS A 43 0.70 -7.02 -5.75
N PHE A 44 1.60 -6.98 -6.75
CA PHE A 44 1.22 -6.86 -8.15
C PHE A 44 1.38 -8.21 -8.84
N ASP A 45 0.28 -8.75 -9.35
CA ASP A 45 0.31 -9.98 -10.16
C ASP A 45 0.59 -9.61 -11.62
N MET A 46 1.72 -10.08 -12.16
CA MET A 46 2.13 -9.83 -13.55
C MET A 46 1.32 -10.64 -14.57
N GLY A 47 0.76 -11.78 -14.18
CA GLY A 47 -0.03 -12.65 -15.05
C GLY A 47 -1.42 -12.09 -15.33
N THR A 48 -2.09 -11.59 -14.28
CA THR A 48 -3.42 -10.95 -14.39
C THR A 48 -3.35 -9.43 -14.52
N ARG A 49 -2.18 -8.83 -14.26
CA ARG A 49 -1.94 -7.37 -14.25
C ARG A 49 -2.82 -6.65 -13.23
N THR A 50 -3.09 -7.29 -12.10
CA THR A 50 -3.97 -6.80 -11.05
C THR A 50 -3.23 -6.64 -9.73
N TRP A 51 -3.64 -5.67 -8.94
CA TRP A 51 -3.17 -5.49 -7.57
C TRP A 51 -4.01 -6.34 -6.61
N SER A 52 -3.36 -6.95 -5.63
CA SER A 52 -4.01 -7.72 -4.57
C SER A 52 -3.44 -7.34 -3.20
N ILE A 53 -4.30 -7.45 -2.18
CA ILE A 53 -3.89 -7.30 -0.78
C ILE A 53 -3.94 -8.67 -0.11
N GLU A 54 -2.87 -8.97 0.63
CA GLU A 54 -2.81 -10.09 1.56
C GLU A 54 -2.71 -9.51 2.97
N ALA A 55 -3.84 -9.55 3.69
CA ALA A 55 -3.99 -9.00 5.03
C ALA A 55 -4.76 -9.99 5.91
N GLU A 56 -4.44 -10.03 7.21
CA GLU A 56 -5.26 -10.77 8.18
C GLU A 56 -6.54 -10.01 8.56
N ALA A 57 -6.51 -8.67 8.46
CA ALA A 57 -7.65 -7.79 8.69
C ALA A 57 -8.04 -7.07 7.40
N GLU A 58 -9.33 -6.75 7.25
CA GLU A 58 -9.84 -6.05 6.06
C GLU A 58 -9.32 -4.59 6.03
N PRO A 59 -8.56 -4.19 4.99
CA PRO A 59 -8.09 -2.83 4.83
C PRO A 59 -9.24 -1.86 4.57
N LYS A 60 -9.06 -0.58 4.95
CA LYS A 60 -10.09 0.44 4.72
C LYS A 60 -10.25 0.84 3.25
N ILE A 61 -9.26 0.53 2.40
CA ILE A 61 -9.28 0.82 0.95
C ILE A 61 -8.97 -0.42 0.12
N SER A 62 -9.42 -0.39 -1.13
CA SER A 62 -9.17 -1.48 -2.07
C SER A 62 -7.70 -1.56 -2.49
N ALA A 63 -7.28 -2.74 -2.97
CA ALA A 63 -5.94 -2.96 -3.50
C ALA A 63 -5.57 -2.01 -4.64
N GLU A 64 -6.54 -1.70 -5.51
CA GLU A 64 -6.35 -0.80 -6.66
C GLU A 64 -6.15 0.65 -6.20
N GLU A 65 -6.97 1.13 -5.26
CA GLU A 65 -6.86 2.47 -4.71
C GLU A 65 -5.52 2.66 -3.98
N LEU A 66 -5.14 1.70 -3.13
CA LEU A 66 -3.86 1.72 -2.45
C LEU A 66 -2.70 1.71 -3.44
N ALA A 67 -2.78 0.92 -4.51
CA ALA A 67 -1.75 0.89 -5.54
C ALA A 67 -1.59 2.23 -6.26
N ILE A 68 -2.68 2.94 -6.54
CA ILE A 68 -2.62 4.29 -7.13
C ILE A 68 -1.90 5.26 -6.18
N LEU A 69 -2.23 5.23 -4.88
CA LEU A 69 -1.57 6.07 -3.88
C LEU A 69 -0.09 5.75 -3.78
N VAL A 70 0.28 4.48 -3.65
CA VAL A 70 1.67 4.02 -3.63
C VAL A 70 2.41 4.48 -4.88
N GLN A 71 1.84 4.29 -6.07
CA GLN A 71 2.45 4.74 -7.32
C GLN A 71 2.60 6.26 -7.39
N LYS A 72 1.66 7.03 -6.84
CA LYS A 72 1.77 8.50 -6.79
C LYS A 72 2.89 8.98 -5.86
N HIS A 73 3.12 8.28 -4.75
CA HIS A 73 4.12 8.64 -3.74
C HIS A 73 5.51 8.05 -3.99
N PHE A 74 5.59 6.92 -4.70
CA PHE A 74 6.85 6.27 -5.08
C PHE A 74 7.26 6.55 -6.53
N GLY A 75 6.29 6.74 -7.42
CA GLY A 75 6.53 7.13 -8.80
C GLY A 75 7.08 8.55 -8.83
N ARG A 76 8.24 8.72 -9.47
CA ARG A 76 8.72 10.07 -9.83
C ARG A 76 7.64 10.73 -10.68
N SER A 77 7.16 11.90 -10.26
CA SER A 77 6.62 12.88 -11.20
C SER A 77 7.61 13.01 -12.34
N VAL A 78 7.21 12.55 -13.53
CA VAL A 78 7.92 12.85 -14.78
C VAL A 78 7.97 14.35 -14.99
#